data_AF-A0A4Y2WQK6-F1
#
_entry.id   AF-A0A4Y2WQK6-F1
#
_cell.length_a   1.000
_cell.length_b   1.000
_cell.length_c   1.000
_cell.angle_alpha   90.00
_cell.angle_beta   90.00
_cell.angle_gamma   90.00
#
_symmetry.space_group_name_H-M   'P 1'
#
loop_
_entity.id
_entity.type
_entity.pdbx_description
1 polymer ?
#
loop_
_entity_poly.entity_id
_entity_poly.type
_entity_poly.pdbx_seq_one_letter_code
_entity_poly.pdbx_strand_id
1 'polypeptide(L)'
;MLKRLPLKSIFRLVEIINAILKFHHFPNAWKTAIVVPIIKPGKNAQDPVSYRPISLLSSLSKVAEAVILTRLQEATESHMIPYQFGFRKQLSTAQQLLRITESIREGFESGWETGAVFLDIAKAFDRVWTDGLIYKLINMRIPGSIIMLIATYLQGRLFTVRVGSNLSSERVIRAGVVQGSKVGPILYNIFVNDIPSPRNCQTQLCLFADDTTVMSTGTSQTIMDNLNTYLTQLGKWLIQWKIKVNTDKCQAV
;
A
#
# COMPACT_ATOMS: atom_id res chain seq x y z
N MET A 1 -19.83 -13.80 -9.42
CA MET A 1 -20.88 -13.08 -10.16
C MET A 1 -20.68 -13.13 -11.69
N LEU A 2 -19.49 -12.83 -12.23
CA LEU A 2 -19.29 -12.72 -13.70
C LEU A 2 -19.01 -14.05 -14.46
N LYS A 3 -18.91 -15.20 -13.78
CA LYS A 3 -18.49 -16.49 -14.39
C LYS A 3 -19.47 -17.06 -15.43
N ARG A 4 -20.70 -16.55 -15.51
CA ARG A 4 -21.78 -17.07 -16.39
C ARG A 4 -22.32 -16.01 -17.34
N LEU A 5 -21.52 -15.00 -17.68
CA LEU A 5 -21.94 -13.97 -18.64
C LEU A 5 -22.07 -14.57 -20.05
N PRO A 6 -23.11 -14.20 -20.82
CA PRO A 6 -23.19 -14.53 -22.24
C PRO A 6 -21.96 -14.01 -23.00
N LEU A 7 -21.54 -14.73 -24.04
CA LEU A 7 -20.39 -14.34 -24.88
C LEU A 7 -20.50 -12.89 -25.39
N LYS A 8 -21.68 -12.47 -25.82
CA LYS A 8 -21.95 -11.08 -26.26
C LYS A 8 -21.61 -10.06 -25.17
N SER A 9 -21.94 -10.34 -23.91
CA SER A 9 -21.63 -9.45 -22.78
C SER A 9 -20.13 -9.42 -22.46
N ILE A 10 -19.43 -10.55 -22.66
CA ILE A 10 -17.96 -10.62 -22.52
C ILE A 10 -17.30 -9.74 -23.60
N PHE A 11 -17.73 -9.85 -24.85
CA PHE A 11 -17.22 -9.00 -25.93
C PHE A 11 -17.44 -7.51 -25.65
N ARG A 12 -18.64 -7.12 -25.19
CA ARG A 12 -18.91 -5.73 -24.78
C ARG A 12 -18.00 -5.27 -23.64
N LEU A 13 -17.76 -6.12 -22.64
CA LEU A 13 -16.86 -5.78 -21.55
C LEU A 13 -15.41 -5.58 -22.04
N VAL A 14 -14.96 -6.42 -22.98
CA VAL A 14 -13.64 -6.28 -23.60
C VAL A 14 -13.55 -4.97 -24.39
N GLU A 15 -14.56 -4.62 -25.18
CA GLU A 15 -14.63 -3.33 -25.90
C GLU A 15 -14.51 -2.14 -24.92
N ILE A 16 -15.25 -2.18 -23.81
CA ILE A 16 -15.18 -1.12 -22.79
C ILE A 16 -13.79 -1.04 -22.15
N ILE A 17 -13.19 -2.17 -21.76
CA ILE A 17 -11.85 -2.17 -21.16
C ILE A 17 -10.80 -1.66 -22.16
N ASN A 18 -10.90 -2.05 -23.43
CA ASN A 18 -10.02 -1.55 -24.48
C ASN A 18 -10.20 -0.04 -24.68
N ALA A 19 -11.43 0.48 -24.61
CA ALA A 19 -11.69 1.91 -24.64
C ALA A 19 -11.06 2.63 -23.42
N ILE A 20 -11.20 2.08 -22.21
CA ILE A 20 -10.56 2.63 -21.00
C ILE A 20 -9.05 2.76 -21.20
N LEU A 21 -8.41 1.73 -21.76
CA LEU A 21 -6.98 1.73 -22.03
C LEU A 21 -6.60 2.72 -23.15
N LYS A 22 -7.37 2.75 -24.24
CA LYS A 22 -7.11 3.62 -25.39
C LYS A 22 -7.27 5.10 -25.06
N PHE A 23 -8.26 5.45 -24.25
CA PHE A 23 -8.57 6.83 -23.86
C PHE A 23 -7.98 7.23 -22.52
N HIS A 24 -7.28 6.31 -21.84
CA HIS A 24 -6.65 6.54 -20.53
C HIS A 24 -7.61 7.08 -19.45
N HIS A 25 -8.89 6.67 -19.52
CA HIS A 25 -9.95 7.22 -18.69
C HIS A 25 -10.71 6.12 -17.93
N PHE A 26 -10.63 6.14 -16.60
CA PHE A 26 -11.37 5.21 -15.76
C PHE A 26 -12.80 5.72 -15.45
N PRO A 27 -13.86 4.92 -15.71
CA PRO A 27 -15.24 5.37 -15.55
C PRO A 27 -15.59 5.70 -14.09
N ASN A 28 -16.23 6.86 -13.86
CA ASN A 28 -16.70 7.30 -12.54
C ASN A 28 -17.61 6.28 -11.86
N ALA A 29 -18.58 5.73 -12.59
CA ALA A 29 -19.50 4.73 -12.06
C ALA A 29 -18.81 3.46 -11.54
N TRP A 30 -17.60 3.15 -12.02
CA TRP A 30 -16.88 1.93 -11.63
C TRP A 30 -16.01 2.14 -10.39
N LYS A 31 -15.63 3.38 -10.09
CA LYS A 31 -14.81 3.75 -8.92
C LYS A 31 -15.61 4.28 -7.72
N THR A 32 -16.95 4.34 -7.81
CA THR A 32 -17.81 4.59 -6.65
C THR A 32 -17.86 3.35 -5.74
N ALA A 33 -17.58 3.54 -4.45
CA ALA A 33 -17.49 2.45 -3.47
C ALA A 33 -18.68 2.43 -2.50
N ILE A 34 -19.15 1.23 -2.16
CA ILE A 34 -20.02 1.03 -1.00
C ILE A 34 -19.14 0.57 0.15
N VAL A 35 -18.97 1.43 1.16
CA VAL A 35 -18.19 1.14 2.35
C VAL A 35 -19.06 0.36 3.34
N VAL A 36 -18.60 -0.83 3.71
CA VAL A 36 -19.23 -1.66 4.74
C VAL A 36 -18.30 -1.71 5.95
N PRO A 37 -18.71 -1.16 7.11
CA PRO A 37 -17.92 -1.25 8.33
C PRO A 37 -17.99 -2.68 8.90
N ILE A 38 -16.83 -3.30 9.08
CA ILE A 38 -16.70 -4.63 9.70
C ILE A 38 -16.05 -4.47 11.07
N ILE A 39 -16.71 -4.97 12.12
CA ILE A 39 -16.16 -4.88 13.48
C ILE A 39 -14.88 -5.70 13.61
N LYS A 40 -13.86 -5.14 14.27
CA LYS A 40 -12.65 -5.86 14.63
C LYS A 40 -13.00 -6.93 15.68
N PRO A 41 -12.45 -8.16 15.57
CA PRO A 41 -12.69 -9.21 16.55
C PRO A 41 -12.38 -8.73 17.98
N GLY A 42 -13.30 -8.98 18.93
CA GLY A 42 -13.11 -8.67 20.34
C GLY A 42 -13.08 -7.18 20.71
N LYS A 43 -13.47 -6.27 19.80
CA LYS A 43 -13.53 -4.83 20.08
C LYS A 43 -14.97 -4.36 20.36
N ASN A 44 -15.09 -3.22 21.06
CA ASN A 44 -16.37 -2.65 21.46
C ASN A 44 -17.15 -2.13 20.23
N ALA A 45 -18.36 -2.63 20.00
CA ALA A 45 -19.23 -2.22 18.91
C ALA A 45 -19.73 -0.75 19.01
N GLN A 46 -19.66 -0.14 20.19
CA GLN A 46 -20.07 1.25 20.38
C GLN A 46 -18.98 2.27 19.99
N ASP A 47 -17.75 1.81 19.77
CA ASP A 47 -16.65 2.67 19.35
C ASP A 47 -16.46 2.60 17.81
N PRO A 48 -16.62 3.71 17.07
CA PRO A 48 -16.37 3.76 15.63
C PRO A 48 -14.96 3.30 15.23
N VAL A 49 -13.95 3.47 16.09
CA VAL A 49 -12.55 3.06 15.84
C VAL A 49 -12.41 1.53 15.82
N SER A 50 -13.37 0.81 16.39
CA SER A 50 -13.44 -0.65 16.34
C SER A 50 -13.78 -1.21 14.97
N TYR A 51 -14.22 -0.40 14.01
CA TYR A 51 -14.61 -0.87 12.69
C TYR A 51 -13.48 -0.72 11.65
N ARG A 52 -13.41 -1.66 10.71
CA ARG A 52 -12.62 -1.58 9.48
C ARG A 52 -13.56 -1.23 8.32
N PRO A 53 -13.34 -0.12 7.60
CA PRO A 53 -14.14 0.22 6.44
C PRO A 53 -13.69 -0.62 5.23
N ILE A 54 -14.51 -1.58 4.79
CA ILE A 54 -14.24 -2.33 3.56
C ILE A 54 -14.95 -1.68 2.38
N SER A 55 -14.20 -1.29 1.35
CA SER A 55 -14.78 -0.69 0.15
C SER A 55 -15.17 -1.76 -0.87
N LEU A 56 -16.47 -1.87 -1.12
CA LEU A 56 -17.01 -2.74 -2.16
C LEU A 56 -17.09 -1.95 -3.48
N LEU A 57 -16.11 -2.20 -4.35
CA LEU A 57 -16.13 -1.75 -5.74
C LEU A 57 -16.95 -2.70 -6.63
N SER A 58 -17.45 -2.18 -7.74
CA SER A 58 -18.17 -2.97 -8.73
C SER A 58 -17.31 -4.15 -9.24
N SER A 59 -17.96 -5.28 -9.55
CA SER A 59 -17.24 -6.44 -10.12
C SER A 59 -16.57 -6.09 -11.45
N LEU A 60 -17.15 -5.18 -12.23
CA LEU A 60 -16.59 -4.69 -13.49
C LEU A 60 -15.30 -3.88 -13.26
N SER A 61 -15.30 -3.01 -12.24
CA SER A 61 -14.09 -2.29 -11.80
C SER A 61 -12.96 -3.27 -11.52
N LYS A 62 -13.23 -4.33 -10.75
CA LYS A 62 -12.22 -5.33 -10.40
C LYS A 62 -11.66 -6.09 -11.61
N VAL A 63 -12.42 -6.25 -12.69
CA VAL A 63 -11.91 -6.84 -13.94
C VAL A 63 -10.99 -5.85 -14.65
N ALA A 64 -11.42 -4.60 -14.82
CA ALA A 64 -10.58 -3.56 -15.42
C ALA A 64 -9.29 -3.32 -14.61
N GLU A 65 -9.40 -3.25 -13.29
CA GLU A 65 -8.26 -3.12 -12.37
C GLU A 65 -7.27 -4.28 -12.52
N ALA A 66 -7.72 -5.52 -12.75
CA ALA A 66 -6.81 -6.64 -12.97
C ALA A 66 -5.97 -6.45 -14.23
N VAL A 67 -6.58 -5.94 -15.30
CA VAL A 67 -5.93 -5.66 -16.58
C VAL A 67 -4.95 -4.48 -16.47
N ILE A 68 -5.28 -3.47 -15.67
CA ILE A 68 -4.42 -2.31 -15.38
C ILE A 68 -3.26 -2.73 -14.48
N LEU A 69 -3.53 -3.54 -13.45
CA LEU A 69 -2.56 -4.03 -12.48
C LEU A 69 -1.39 -4.74 -13.17
N THR A 70 -1.68 -5.62 -14.14
CA THR A 70 -0.63 -6.33 -14.88
C THR A 70 0.34 -5.35 -15.55
N ARG A 71 -0.18 -4.37 -16.28
CA ARG A 71 0.64 -3.35 -16.97
C ARG A 71 1.39 -2.45 -15.99
N LEU A 72 0.74 -2.07 -14.89
CA LEU A 72 1.37 -1.27 -13.85
C LEU A 72 2.56 -2.02 -13.25
N GLN A 73 2.37 -3.29 -12.86
CA GLN A 73 3.43 -4.12 -12.32
C GLN A 73 4.60 -4.28 -13.30
N GLU A 74 4.31 -4.58 -14.57
CA GLU A 74 5.33 -4.68 -15.62
C GLU A 74 6.16 -3.38 -15.75
N ALA A 75 5.52 -2.22 -15.64
CA ALA A 75 6.21 -0.93 -15.73
C ALA A 75 7.00 -0.56 -14.46
N THR A 76 6.59 -1.06 -13.28
CA THR A 76 7.15 -0.61 -12.00
C THR A 76 8.13 -1.60 -11.37
N GLU A 77 8.08 -2.88 -11.71
CA GLU A 77 8.81 -3.93 -10.99
C GLU A 77 10.33 -3.69 -10.92
N SER A 78 10.94 -3.22 -12.01
CA SER A 78 12.37 -2.92 -12.08
C SER A 78 12.81 -1.76 -11.17
N HIS A 79 11.86 -0.94 -10.72
CA HIS A 79 12.11 0.20 -9.84
C HIS A 79 11.84 -0.14 -8.37
N MET A 80 11.22 -1.29 -8.08
CA MET A 80 10.78 -1.63 -6.72
C MET A 80 11.96 -2.00 -5.81
N ILE A 81 12.04 -1.37 -4.64
CA ILE A 81 13.06 -1.66 -3.63
C ILE A 81 13.05 -3.13 -3.22
N PRO A 82 14.22 -3.76 -3.04
CA PRO A 82 14.33 -5.21 -2.86
C PRO A 82 13.82 -5.68 -1.50
N TYR A 83 13.71 -4.80 -0.50
CA TYR A 83 13.34 -5.13 0.87
C TYR A 83 11.86 -4.92 1.21
N GLN A 84 11.03 -4.59 0.21
CA GLN A 84 9.56 -4.60 0.31
C GLN A 84 9.01 -5.94 -0.19
N PHE A 85 8.47 -6.74 0.72
CA PHE A 85 8.01 -8.10 0.41
C PHE A 85 6.48 -8.18 0.32
N GLY A 86 5.76 -7.20 0.85
CA GLY A 86 4.30 -7.17 0.81
C GLY A 86 3.79 -6.96 -0.61
N PHE A 87 2.76 -7.73 -1.00
CA PHE A 87 2.08 -7.62 -2.29
C PHE A 87 2.97 -7.73 -3.54
N ARG A 88 4.18 -8.26 -3.42
CA ARG A 88 5.07 -8.53 -4.56
C ARG A 88 4.97 -9.98 -5.02
N LYS A 89 5.17 -10.21 -6.32
CA LYS A 89 5.19 -11.57 -6.87
C LYS A 89 6.36 -12.33 -6.28
N GLN A 90 6.14 -13.61 -5.93
CA GLN A 90 7.17 -14.52 -5.42
C GLN A 90 7.82 -14.11 -4.08
N LEU A 91 7.28 -13.08 -3.41
CA LEU A 91 7.69 -12.66 -2.07
C LEU A 91 6.54 -12.88 -1.08
N SER A 92 6.89 -13.28 0.13
CA SER A 92 5.95 -13.69 1.17
C SER A 92 6.42 -13.25 2.55
N THR A 93 5.51 -13.27 3.51
CA THR A 93 5.82 -12.99 4.92
C THR A 93 6.87 -13.98 5.44
N ALA A 94 6.82 -15.25 5.03
CA ALA A 94 7.79 -16.27 5.44
C ALA A 94 9.21 -15.92 4.97
N GLN A 95 9.38 -15.45 3.73
CA GLN A 95 10.69 -15.05 3.22
C GLN A 95 11.22 -13.79 3.93
N GLN A 96 10.36 -12.83 4.27
CA GLN A 96 10.79 -11.66 5.03
C GLN A 96 11.19 -12.02 6.46
N LEU A 97 10.43 -12.92 7.10
CA LEU A 97 10.78 -13.45 8.42
C LEU A 97 12.11 -14.20 8.38
N LEU A 98 12.33 -15.06 7.37
CA LEU A 98 13.60 -15.75 7.18
C LEU A 98 14.77 -14.77 7.07
N ARG A 99 14.61 -13.71 6.26
CA ARG A 99 15.62 -12.66 6.12
C ARG A 99 15.90 -11.97 7.45
N ILE A 100 14.89 -11.70 8.26
CA ILE A 100 15.05 -11.11 9.59
C ILE A 100 15.80 -12.06 10.54
N THR A 101 15.38 -13.33 10.59
CA THR A 101 15.96 -14.32 11.51
C THR A 101 17.41 -14.64 11.16
N GLU A 102 17.76 -14.71 9.87
CA GLU A 102 19.15 -14.91 9.45
C GLU A 102 20.04 -13.74 9.86
N SER A 103 19.61 -12.50 9.66
CA SER A 103 20.38 -11.33 10.12
C SER A 103 20.63 -11.34 11.64
N ILE A 104 19.61 -11.73 12.42
CA ILE A 104 19.75 -11.86 13.88
C ILE A 104 20.73 -12.97 14.24
N ARG A 105 20.63 -14.14 13.56
CA ARG A 105 21.50 -15.30 13.79
C ARG A 105 22.97 -14.98 13.46
N GLU A 106 23.24 -14.38 12.31
CA GLU A 106 24.59 -13.99 11.87
C GLU A 106 25.22 -12.98 12.83
N GLY A 107 24.43 -12.00 13.30
CA GLY A 107 24.85 -11.06 14.32
C GLY A 107 25.23 -11.74 15.63
N PHE A 108 24.37 -12.63 16.10
CA PHE A 108 24.59 -13.40 17.33
C PHE A 108 25.84 -14.28 17.24
N GLU A 109 26.05 -14.97 16.11
CA GLU A 109 27.25 -15.80 15.84
C GLU A 109 28.53 -14.96 15.82
N SER A 110 28.43 -13.67 15.46
CA SER A 110 29.53 -12.72 15.49
C SER A 110 29.74 -12.06 16.86
N GLY A 111 28.99 -12.48 17.89
CA GLY A 111 29.04 -11.90 19.24
C GLY A 111 28.41 -10.51 19.34
N TRP A 112 27.56 -10.14 18.39
CA TRP A 112 26.84 -8.86 18.37
C TRP A 112 25.39 -9.00 18.85
N GLU A 113 24.87 -7.90 19.38
CA GLU A 113 23.46 -7.74 19.70
C GLU A 113 22.70 -7.26 18.45
N THR A 114 21.37 -7.42 18.46
CA THR A 114 20.50 -6.83 17.43
C THR A 114 19.36 -6.09 18.11
N GLY A 115 19.20 -4.82 17.77
CA GLY A 115 18.05 -4.02 18.18
C GLY A 115 17.14 -3.74 16.99
N ALA A 116 15.83 -3.63 17.25
CA ALA A 116 14.82 -3.43 16.24
C ALA A 116 13.81 -2.35 16.64
N VAL A 117 13.34 -1.57 15.65
CA VAL A 117 12.23 -0.64 15.80
C VAL A 117 11.12 -1.02 14.81
N PHE A 118 9.96 -1.34 15.38
CA PHE A 118 8.73 -1.66 14.67
C PHE A 118 7.87 -0.39 14.58
N LEU A 119 7.53 0.02 13.36
CA LEU A 119 6.76 1.23 13.07
C LEU A 119 5.36 0.85 12.56
N ASP A 120 4.32 1.41 13.20
CA ASP A 120 2.92 1.27 12.77
C ASP A 120 2.50 2.50 11.95
N ILE A 121 2.25 2.33 10.65
CA ILE A 121 1.79 3.43 9.79
C ILE A 121 0.29 3.65 9.97
N ALA A 122 -0.08 4.84 10.44
CA ALA A 122 -1.45 5.17 10.80
C ALA A 122 -2.33 5.34 9.56
N LYS A 123 -3.24 4.38 9.32
CA LYS A 123 -4.19 4.38 8.19
C LYS A 123 -3.47 4.46 6.84
N ALA A 124 -2.48 3.58 6.64
CA ALA A 124 -1.57 3.56 5.51
C ALA A 124 -2.26 3.73 4.14
N PHE A 125 -3.25 2.89 3.84
CA PHE A 125 -3.98 2.94 2.57
C PHE A 125 -4.89 4.16 2.45
N ASP A 126 -5.57 4.58 3.53
CA ASP A 126 -6.55 5.68 3.49
C ASP A 126 -5.91 7.07 3.36
N ARG A 127 -4.62 7.19 3.67
CA ARG A 127 -3.91 8.48 3.74
C ARG A 127 -2.92 8.73 2.60
N VAL A 128 -2.78 7.80 1.65
CA VAL A 128 -1.92 7.98 0.48
C VAL A 128 -2.25 9.31 -0.20
N TRP A 129 -1.26 10.20 -0.30
CA TRP A 129 -1.42 11.48 -0.96
C TRP A 129 -1.40 11.28 -2.48
N THR A 130 -2.56 11.50 -3.12
CA THR A 130 -2.76 11.21 -4.54
C THR A 130 -1.80 11.97 -5.45
N ASP A 131 -1.62 13.28 -5.26
CA ASP A 131 -0.71 14.05 -6.12
C ASP A 131 0.74 13.62 -5.92
N GLY A 132 1.12 13.31 -4.68
CA GLY A 132 2.45 12.78 -4.36
C GLY A 132 2.71 11.43 -5.02
N LEU A 133 1.72 10.54 -5.07
CA LEU A 133 1.80 9.27 -5.80
C LEU A 133 1.97 9.47 -7.31
N ILE A 134 1.19 10.39 -7.92
CA ILE A 134 1.34 10.71 -9.34
C ILE A 134 2.74 11.30 -9.63
N TYR A 135 3.22 12.20 -8.77
CA TYR A 135 4.58 12.73 -8.87
C TYR A 135 5.65 11.63 -8.80
N LYS A 136 5.51 10.65 -7.89
CA LYS A 136 6.43 9.50 -7.82
C LYS A 136 6.42 8.65 -9.10
N LEU A 137 5.24 8.39 -9.67
CA LEU A 137 5.12 7.67 -10.95
C LEU A 137 5.81 8.41 -12.09
N ILE A 138 5.71 9.75 -12.14
CA ILE A 138 6.41 10.58 -13.13
C ILE A 138 7.93 10.46 -12.94
N ASN A 139 8.42 10.55 -11.70
CA ASN A 139 9.85 10.42 -11.40
C ASN A 139 10.42 9.04 -11.72
N MET A 140 9.61 7.99 -11.58
CA MET A 140 9.93 6.62 -12.01
C MET A 140 9.89 6.44 -13.54
N ARG A 141 9.58 7.50 -14.31
CA ARG A 141 9.49 7.46 -15.78
C ARG A 141 8.52 6.41 -16.31
N ILE A 142 7.42 6.17 -15.58
CA ILE A 142 6.36 5.27 -16.01
C ILE A 142 5.66 5.85 -17.26
N PRO A 143 5.22 5.02 -18.23
CA PRO A 143 4.51 5.51 -19.39
C PRO A 143 3.34 6.43 -19.04
N GLY A 144 3.28 7.61 -19.68
CA GLY A 144 2.25 8.63 -19.39
C GLY A 144 0.82 8.13 -19.54
N SER A 145 0.59 7.15 -20.43
CA SER A 145 -0.69 6.45 -20.58
C SER A 145 -1.16 5.77 -19.29
N ILE A 146 -0.26 5.07 -18.58
CA ILE A 146 -0.54 4.42 -17.31
C ILE A 146 -0.76 5.48 -16.23
N ILE A 147 0.09 6.53 -16.20
CA ILE A 147 -0.02 7.61 -15.22
C ILE A 147 -1.39 8.30 -15.33
N MET A 148 -1.82 8.68 -16.54
CA MET A 148 -3.13 9.29 -16.77
C MET A 148 -4.27 8.36 -16.34
N LEU A 149 -4.15 7.06 -16.64
CA LEU A 149 -5.16 6.10 -16.24
C LEU A 149 -5.27 5.94 -14.72
N ILE A 150 -4.14 5.91 -14.00
CA ILE A 150 -4.12 5.88 -12.54
C ILE A 150 -4.64 7.20 -11.95
N ALA A 151 -4.28 8.34 -12.53
CA ALA A 151 -4.80 9.64 -12.10
C ALA A 151 -6.33 9.71 -12.22
N THR A 152 -6.88 9.30 -13.37
CA THR A 152 -8.34 9.25 -13.55
C THR A 152 -9.00 8.21 -12.64
N TYR A 153 -8.34 7.10 -12.30
CA TYR A 153 -8.85 6.14 -11.31
C TYR A 153 -8.92 6.73 -9.89
N LEU A 154 -7.91 7.50 -9.47
CA LEU A 154 -7.83 8.04 -8.11
C LEU A 154 -8.65 9.31 -7.89
N GLN A 155 -8.91 10.09 -8.94
CA GLN A 155 -9.72 11.31 -8.88
C GLN A 155 -11.22 11.02 -8.97
N GLY A 156 -12.07 11.95 -8.51
CA GLY A 156 -13.53 11.86 -8.67
C GLY A 156 -14.17 10.62 -8.04
N ARG A 157 -13.55 10.08 -6.99
CA ARG A 157 -14.06 8.91 -6.27
C ARG A 157 -15.09 9.32 -5.25
N LEU A 158 -16.17 8.54 -5.20
CA LEU A 158 -17.31 8.75 -4.33
C LEU A 158 -17.51 7.50 -3.48
N PHE A 159 -18.07 7.68 -2.28
CA PHE A 159 -18.48 6.56 -1.45
C PHE A 159 -19.79 6.82 -0.72
N THR A 160 -20.48 5.74 -0.42
CA THR A 160 -21.60 5.67 0.51
C THR A 160 -21.27 4.65 1.59
N VAL A 161 -21.75 4.87 2.81
CA VAL A 161 -21.60 3.91 3.91
C VAL A 161 -22.88 3.11 4.05
N ARG A 162 -22.77 1.78 4.09
CA ARG A 162 -23.90 0.88 4.29
C ARG A 162 -23.87 0.28 5.69
N VAL A 163 -24.95 0.49 6.45
CA VAL A 163 -25.17 -0.14 7.76
C VAL A 163 -26.52 -0.86 7.72
N GLY A 164 -26.49 -2.19 7.77
CA GLY A 164 -27.68 -3.00 7.50
C GLY A 164 -28.22 -2.77 6.09
N SER A 165 -29.49 -2.40 5.98
CA SER A 165 -30.15 -2.03 4.72
C SER A 165 -30.03 -0.54 4.36
N ASN A 166 -29.51 0.29 5.27
CA ASN A 166 -29.47 1.74 5.09
C ASN A 166 -28.18 2.19 4.40
N LEU A 167 -28.30 3.19 3.54
CA LEU A 167 -27.18 3.86 2.87
C LEU A 167 -27.10 5.31 3.33
N SER A 168 -25.88 5.78 3.58
CA SER A 168 -25.63 7.20 3.81
C SER A 168 -25.75 8.00 2.51
N SER A 169 -25.87 9.32 2.65
CA SER A 169 -25.59 10.24 1.55
C SER A 169 -24.19 10.04 0.98
N GLU A 170 -24.02 10.32 -0.31
CA GLU A 170 -22.73 10.24 -0.99
C GLU A 170 -21.71 11.25 -0.44
N ARG A 171 -20.44 10.84 -0.43
CA ARG A 171 -19.30 11.63 0.04
C ARG A 171 -18.12 11.46 -0.91
N VAL A 172 -17.31 12.51 -1.03
CA VAL A 172 -16.11 12.53 -1.88
C VAL A 172 -14.92 11.94 -1.12
N ILE A 173 -14.16 11.06 -1.79
CA ILE A 173 -12.86 10.57 -1.30
C ILE A 173 -11.76 11.52 -1.80
N ARG A 174 -11.04 12.15 -0.86
CA ARG A 174 -9.98 13.12 -1.18
C ARG A 174 -8.56 12.56 -1.13
N ALA A 175 -8.36 11.42 -0.46
CA ALA A 175 -7.05 10.80 -0.29
C ALA A 175 -7.19 9.28 -0.18
N GLY A 176 -6.04 8.60 -0.25
CA GLY A 176 -5.95 7.16 -0.05
C GLY A 176 -6.20 6.35 -1.31
N VAL A 177 -5.79 5.10 -1.27
CA VAL A 177 -6.11 4.08 -2.26
C VAL A 177 -7.24 3.21 -1.73
N VAL A 178 -8.05 2.63 -2.61
CA VAL A 178 -9.27 1.92 -2.18
C VAL A 178 -8.92 0.61 -1.50
N GLN A 179 -9.28 0.45 -0.23
CA GLN A 179 -9.11 -0.80 0.51
C GLN A 179 -10.07 -1.88 -0.07
N GLY A 180 -9.50 -2.91 -0.71
CA GLY A 180 -10.25 -3.95 -1.44
C GLY A 180 -10.22 -3.80 -2.97
N SER A 181 -9.53 -2.79 -3.48
CA SER A 181 -9.11 -2.73 -4.89
C SER A 181 -7.95 -3.69 -5.17
N LYS A 182 -7.80 -4.08 -6.43
CA LYS A 182 -6.65 -4.88 -6.88
C LYS A 182 -5.40 -4.03 -7.06
N VAL A 183 -5.56 -2.79 -7.50
CA VAL A 183 -4.44 -1.87 -7.76
C VAL A 183 -3.93 -1.17 -6.51
N GLY A 184 -4.79 -0.96 -5.50
CA GLY A 184 -4.44 -0.21 -4.28
C GLY A 184 -3.19 -0.70 -3.56
N PRO A 185 -3.01 -2.01 -3.34
CA PRO A 185 -1.80 -2.55 -2.72
C PRO A 185 -0.50 -2.17 -3.45
N ILE A 186 -0.49 -2.28 -4.78
CA ILE A 186 0.68 -1.91 -5.58
C ILE A 186 0.90 -0.40 -5.59
N LEU A 187 -0.17 0.40 -5.66
CA LEU A 187 -0.08 1.86 -5.57
C LEU A 187 0.49 2.33 -4.22
N TYR A 188 0.16 1.64 -3.13
CA TYR A 188 0.76 1.90 -1.82
C TYR A 188 2.27 1.57 -1.84
N ASN A 189 2.65 0.40 -2.35
CA ASN A 189 4.05 0.03 -2.47
C ASN A 189 4.86 1.03 -3.29
N ILE A 190 4.32 1.49 -4.42
CA ILE A 190 4.92 2.56 -5.24
C ILE A 190 5.05 3.85 -4.43
N PHE A 191 4.02 4.21 -3.66
CA PHE A 191 4.04 5.41 -2.83
C PHE A 191 5.12 5.39 -1.75
N VAL A 192 5.47 4.22 -1.20
CA VAL A 192 6.55 4.12 -0.20
C VAL A 192 7.90 3.69 -0.79
N ASN A 193 8.00 3.56 -2.12
CA ASN A 193 9.14 2.94 -2.77
C ASN A 193 10.46 3.74 -2.66
N ASP A 194 10.37 5.04 -2.44
CA ASP A 194 11.52 5.94 -2.25
C ASP A 194 11.86 6.18 -0.77
N ILE A 195 11.38 5.30 0.12
CA ILE A 195 11.79 5.29 1.53
C ILE A 195 13.33 5.26 1.60
N PRO A 196 13.96 6.07 2.47
CA PRO A 196 15.40 6.16 2.52
C PRO A 196 16.03 4.80 2.85
N SER A 197 16.92 4.33 1.97
CA SER A 197 17.76 3.17 2.27
C SER A 197 18.75 3.50 3.40
N PRO A 198 19.02 2.55 4.31
CA PRO A 198 20.09 2.71 5.30
C PRO A 198 21.44 2.97 4.64
N ARG A 199 22.30 3.76 5.30
CA ARG A 199 23.60 4.18 4.76
C ARG A 199 24.77 3.28 5.15
N ASN A 200 24.54 2.31 6.03
CA ASN A 200 25.55 1.37 6.51
C ASN A 200 25.03 -0.07 6.31
N CYS A 201 25.95 -1.03 6.35
CA CYS A 201 25.63 -2.46 6.18
C CYS A 201 25.00 -3.10 7.44
N GLN A 202 25.13 -2.47 8.60
CA GLN A 202 24.62 -2.98 9.88
C GLN A 202 23.12 -2.75 10.05
N THR A 203 22.58 -1.73 9.38
CA THR A 203 21.18 -1.33 9.48
C THR A 203 20.39 -1.92 8.33
N GLN A 204 19.33 -2.63 8.67
CA GLN A 204 18.46 -3.30 7.72
C GLN A 204 17.04 -2.74 7.81
N LEU A 205 16.48 -2.40 6.64
CA LEU A 205 15.07 -2.11 6.49
C LEU A 205 14.33 -3.37 6.03
N CYS A 206 13.20 -3.67 6.68
CA CYS A 206 12.33 -4.80 6.38
C CYS A 206 10.89 -4.29 6.26
N LEU A 207 10.32 -4.36 5.06
CA LEU A 207 8.96 -3.89 4.81
C LEU A 207 8.05 -5.05 4.39
N PHE A 208 6.83 -5.03 4.90
CA PHE A 208 5.74 -5.86 4.39
C PHE A 208 4.48 -5.02 4.32
N ALA A 209 4.22 -4.44 3.15
CA ALA A 209 3.20 -3.42 2.96
C ALA A 209 3.41 -2.25 3.93
N ASP A 210 2.45 -2.00 4.83
CA ASP A 210 2.49 -0.96 5.85
C ASP A 210 3.33 -1.32 7.09
N ASP A 211 3.58 -2.60 7.35
CA ASP A 211 4.48 -3.03 8.42
C ASP A 211 5.92 -2.66 8.05
N THR A 212 6.53 -1.83 8.88
CA THR A 212 7.90 -1.34 8.69
C THR A 212 8.75 -1.66 9.90
N THR A 213 9.81 -2.44 9.70
CA THR A 213 10.80 -2.75 10.74
C THR A 213 12.17 -2.25 10.31
N VAL A 214 12.85 -1.55 11.21
CA VAL A 214 14.25 -1.17 11.07
C VAL A 214 15.04 -1.95 12.09
N MET A 215 16.11 -2.62 11.70
CA MET A 215 16.98 -3.36 12.61
C MET A 215 18.41 -2.87 12.47
N SER A 216 19.19 -2.94 13.54
CA SER A 216 20.64 -2.76 13.48
C SER A 216 21.32 -3.79 14.36
N THR A 217 22.48 -4.27 13.90
CA THR A 217 23.29 -5.25 14.61
C THR A 217 24.65 -4.63 14.98
N GLY A 218 25.16 -4.91 16.18
CA GLY A 218 26.45 -4.40 16.66
C GLY A 218 26.56 -4.38 18.18
N THR A 219 27.39 -3.49 18.71
CA THR A 219 27.37 -3.16 20.14
C THR A 219 26.15 -2.31 20.47
N SER A 220 25.66 -2.36 21.71
CA SER A 220 24.45 -1.62 22.13
C SER A 220 24.52 -0.12 21.78
N GLN A 221 25.69 0.50 21.94
CA GLN A 221 25.92 1.90 21.56
C GLN A 221 25.78 2.11 20.04
N THR A 222 26.45 1.26 19.24
CA THR A 222 26.38 1.32 17.76
C THR A 222 24.95 1.14 17.26
N ILE A 223 24.21 0.22 17.86
CA ILE A 223 22.81 -0.05 17.51
C ILE A 223 21.96 1.21 17.76
N MET A 224 22.07 1.80 18.96
CA MET A 224 21.31 3.02 19.29
C MET A 224 21.65 4.16 18.32
N ASP A 225 22.92 4.38 18.05
CA ASP A 225 23.37 5.46 17.16
C ASP A 225 22.88 5.25 15.72
N ASN A 226 22.98 4.03 15.20
CA ASN A 226 22.51 3.65 13.87
C ASN A 226 20.99 3.82 13.73
N LEU A 227 20.23 3.27 14.68
CA LEU A 227 18.77 3.34 14.66
C LEU A 227 18.28 4.79 14.79
N ASN A 228 18.82 5.58 15.73
CA ASN A 228 18.43 6.98 15.90
C ASN A 228 18.78 7.84 14.68
N THR A 229 19.95 7.61 14.08
CA THR A 229 20.37 8.28 12.85
C THR A 229 19.41 7.96 11.70
N TYR A 230 19.07 6.69 11.53
CA TYR A 230 18.14 6.26 10.50
C TYR A 230 16.73 6.80 10.72
N LEU A 231 16.20 6.71 11.95
CA LEU A 231 14.88 7.22 12.31
C LEU A 231 14.76 8.74 12.11
N THR A 232 15.85 9.48 12.33
CA THR A 232 15.89 10.93 12.03
C THR A 232 15.75 11.19 10.53
N GLN A 233 16.44 10.42 9.68
CA GLN A 233 16.31 10.51 8.23
C GLN A 233 14.89 10.10 7.77
N LEU A 234 14.37 8.99 8.32
CA LEU A 234 13.04 8.50 8.03
C LEU A 234 11.96 9.52 8.45
N GLY A 235 12.12 10.17 9.60
CA GLY A 235 11.20 11.20 10.10
C GLY A 235 11.04 12.37 9.12
N LYS A 236 12.14 12.85 8.52
CA LYS A 236 12.10 13.88 7.48
C LYS A 236 11.31 13.43 6.25
N TRP A 237 11.55 12.20 5.80
CA TRP A 237 10.85 11.61 4.66
C TRP A 237 9.35 11.41 4.93
N LEU A 238 8.98 10.95 6.14
CA LEU A 238 7.58 10.78 6.56
C LEU A 238 6.83 12.12 6.53
N ILE A 239 7.45 13.20 7.03
CA ILE A 239 6.88 14.56 6.99
C ILE A 239 6.70 15.03 5.55
N GLN A 240 7.75 14.90 4.71
CA GLN A 240 7.72 15.30 3.30
C GLN A 240 6.57 14.63 2.54
N TRP A 241 6.34 13.34 2.78
CA TRP A 241 5.31 12.56 2.09
C TRP A 241 3.97 12.50 2.82
N LYS A 242 3.81 13.28 3.91
CA LYS A 242 2.57 13.35 4.69
C LYS A 242 2.12 11.99 5.25
N ILE A 243 3.08 11.13 5.56
CA ILE A 243 2.84 9.80 6.15
C ILE A 243 2.81 9.96 7.67
N LYS A 244 1.69 9.57 8.28
CA LYS A 244 1.53 9.62 9.73
C LYS A 244 1.86 8.26 10.35
N VAL A 245 2.72 8.26 11.35
CA VAL A 245 3.03 7.10 12.20
C VAL A 245 2.09 7.10 13.40
N ASN A 246 1.74 5.92 13.89
CA ASN A 246 0.99 5.71 15.11
C ASN A 246 1.95 5.40 16.26
N THR A 247 2.41 6.46 16.93
CA THR A 247 3.46 6.40 17.97
C THR A 247 3.14 5.40 19.08
N ASP A 248 1.88 5.29 19.48
CA ASP A 248 1.43 4.45 20.60
C ASP A 248 1.54 2.95 20.30
N LYS A 249 1.71 2.58 19.03
CA LYS A 249 1.87 1.20 18.58
C LYS A 249 3.27 0.89 18.07
N CYS A 250 4.13 1.90 17.96
CA CYS A 250 5.53 1.65 17.66
C CYS A 250 6.20 0.98 18.85
N GLN A 251 7.14 0.08 18.57
CA GLN A 251 7.88 -0.63 19.61
C GLN A 251 9.37 -0.65 19.26
N ALA A 252 10.22 -0.51 20.26
CA ALA A 252 11.66 -0.74 20.16
C ALA A 252 12.01 -1.92 21.07
N VAL A 253 12.80 -2.86 20.55
CA VAL A 253 13.22 -4.10 21.22
C VAL A 253 14.72 -4.27 21.06
#